data_AF-A0A522WJU0-F1
#
_entry.id   AF-A0A522WJU0-F1
#
_cell.length_a   1.000
_cell.length_b   1.000
_cell.length_c   1.000
_cell.angle_alpha   90.00
_cell.angle_beta   90.00
_cell.angle_gamma   90.00
#
_symmetry.space_group_name_H-M   'P 1'
#
loop_
_entity.id
_entity.type
_entity.pdbx_description
1 polymer ?
#
loop_
_entity_poly.entity_id
_entity_poly.type
_entity_poly.pdbx_seq_one_letter_code
_entity_poly.pdbx_strand_id
1 'polypeptide(L)'
;MYVGMDFGTTNSAVAVASADRTTEVVRFATASGPASTLRSVLAFDKAHRDSERRIRPLVGFEAIDAYLHGDGDCRLLQSFKSYLTSRSFASTAILGTTYSLEDLVAMIVGRLRRAAEAGGTKVERVVAGRPVRFVAEGGRQEDDYATGRLIEAFAKAGITEVVFEFEPIAAAYYYESTLSRDQTVLVADFGGGTSDFCLIRLG
;
A
#
# COMPACT_ATOMS: atom_id res chain seq x y z
N MET A 1 19.99 0.08 -3.45
CA MET A 1 18.69 0.68 -3.85
C MET A 1 17.88 0.88 -2.59
N TYR A 2 17.26 2.04 -2.42
CA TYR A 2 16.30 2.27 -1.35
C TYR A 2 14.89 2.33 -1.94
N VAL A 3 13.90 1.84 -1.20
CA VAL A 3 12.52 1.78 -1.68
C VAL A 3 11.59 2.41 -0.66
N GLY A 4 10.81 3.38 -1.11
CA GLY A 4 9.69 3.96 -0.37
C GLY A 4 8.37 3.37 -0.86
N MET A 5 7.51 2.93 0.05
CA MET A 5 6.17 2.44 -0.26
C MET A 5 5.11 3.22 0.48
N ASP A 6 4.07 3.61 -0.23
CA ASP A 6 2.83 4.10 0.35
C ASP A 6 1.74 3.08 0.03
N PHE A 7 1.26 2.38 1.05
CA PHE A 7 0.08 1.52 0.94
C PHE A 7 -1.12 2.30 1.45
N GLY A 8 -1.83 3.02 0.59
CA GLY A 8 -3.00 3.80 0.96
C GLY A 8 -4.32 3.02 0.79
N THR A 9 -5.40 3.57 1.36
CA THR A 9 -6.73 2.93 1.37
C THR A 9 -7.31 2.75 -0.04
N THR A 10 -7.06 3.71 -0.93
CA THR A 10 -7.61 3.75 -2.30
C THR A 10 -6.54 3.58 -3.37
N ASN A 11 -5.38 4.18 -3.14
CA ASN A 11 -4.24 4.18 -4.02
C ASN A 11 -3.00 3.80 -3.21
N SER A 12 -2.06 3.14 -3.87
CA SER A 12 -0.75 2.83 -3.35
C SER A 12 0.31 3.33 -4.33
N ALA A 13 1.50 3.61 -3.85
CA ALA A 13 2.62 4.05 -4.66
C ALA A 13 3.92 3.39 -4.19
N VAL A 14 4.90 3.34 -5.09
CA VAL A 14 6.25 2.90 -4.76
C VAL A 14 7.24 3.78 -5.49
N ALA A 15 8.27 4.22 -4.78
CA ALA A 15 9.37 5.00 -5.31
C ALA A 15 10.69 4.28 -5.04
N VAL A 16 11.61 4.38 -5.97
CA VAL A 16 12.98 3.85 -5.86
C VAL A 16 13.96 5.00 -5.80
N ALA A 17 14.96 4.88 -4.91
CA ALA A 17 16.08 5.80 -4.86
C ALA A 17 17.38 5.07 -5.19
N SER A 18 18.09 5.64 -6.16
CA SER A 18 19.42 5.20 -6.58
C SER A 18 20.48 5.62 -5.56
N ALA A 19 21.69 5.06 -5.69
CA ALA A 19 22.81 5.35 -4.77
C ALA A 19 23.23 6.83 -4.79
N ASP A 20 23.01 7.51 -5.91
CA ASP A 20 23.25 8.95 -6.10
C ASP A 20 22.12 9.84 -5.55
N ARG A 21 21.15 9.26 -4.84
CA ARG A 21 19.96 9.92 -4.26
C ARG A 21 18.97 10.45 -5.30
N THR A 22 19.09 10.06 -6.57
CA THR A 22 18.01 10.29 -7.53
C THR A 22 16.81 9.41 -7.16
N THR A 23 15.63 10.02 -7.10
CA THR A 23 14.38 9.34 -6.72
C THR A 23 13.43 9.30 -7.89
N GLU A 24 12.84 8.14 -8.16
CA GLU A 24 11.83 7.96 -9.20
C GLU A 24 10.61 7.24 -8.64
N VAL A 25 9.41 7.76 -8.95
CA VAL A 25 8.16 7.06 -8.70
C VAL A 25 7.93 6.03 -9.79
N VAL A 26 7.80 4.77 -9.41
CA VAL A 26 7.58 3.66 -10.35
C VAL A 26 6.24 3.85 -11.07
N ARG A 27 6.26 3.64 -12.39
CA ARG A 27 5.08 3.74 -13.23
C ARG A 27 4.45 2.37 -13.48
N PHE A 28 3.13 2.30 -13.36
CA PHE A 28 2.33 1.12 -13.66
C PHE A 28 1.70 1.25 -15.05
N ALA A 29 1.84 0.23 -15.88
CA ALA A 29 1.17 0.19 -17.17
C ALA A 29 -0.35 0.07 -16.98
N THR A 30 -1.11 0.88 -17.72
CA THR A 30 -2.58 0.85 -17.75
C THR A 30 -3.07 1.05 -19.18
N ALA A 31 -4.35 0.73 -19.45
CA ALA A 31 -4.98 0.97 -20.75
C ALA A 31 -4.98 2.46 -21.17
N SER A 32 -4.98 3.39 -20.20
CA SER A 32 -4.99 4.84 -20.44
C SER A 32 -3.58 5.47 -20.42
N GLY A 33 -2.53 4.65 -20.36
CA GLY A 33 -1.14 5.09 -20.24
C GLY A 33 -0.53 4.85 -18.85
N PRO A 34 0.75 5.21 -18.63
CA PRO A 34 1.44 4.93 -17.38
C PRO A 34 0.87 5.75 -16.20
N ALA A 35 0.52 5.08 -15.10
CA ALA A 35 0.07 5.69 -13.86
C ALA A 35 1.19 5.70 -12.80
N SER A 36 1.30 6.75 -11.98
CA SER A 36 2.22 6.80 -10.83
C SER A 36 1.70 6.12 -9.57
N THR A 37 0.44 5.68 -9.59
CA THR A 37 -0.20 5.00 -8.47
C THR A 37 -0.85 3.70 -8.95
N LEU A 38 -0.96 2.75 -8.02
CA LEU A 38 -1.67 1.49 -8.17
C LEU A 38 -2.95 1.55 -7.35
N ARG A 39 -4.09 1.15 -7.91
CA ARG A 39 -5.34 1.04 -7.14
C ARG A 39 -5.23 -0.05 -6.06
N SER A 40 -5.60 0.27 -4.82
CA SER A 40 -5.59 -0.66 -3.68
C SER A 40 -6.82 -1.60 -3.71
N VAL A 41 -6.94 -2.36 -4.80
CA VAL A 41 -8.10 -3.19 -5.13
C VAL A 41 -7.64 -4.58 -5.54
N LEU A 42 -8.38 -5.60 -5.13
CA LEU A 42 -8.17 -6.99 -5.49
C LEU A 42 -9.40 -7.54 -6.21
N ALA A 43 -9.19 -8.42 -7.17
CA ALA A 43 -10.26 -9.18 -7.79
C ALA A 43 -9.90 -10.67 -7.83
N PHE A 44 -10.92 -11.49 -7.61
CA PHE A 44 -10.81 -12.95 -7.62
C PHE A 44 -11.92 -13.51 -8.51
N ASP A 45 -11.54 -14.28 -9.52
CA ASP A 45 -12.49 -15.02 -10.35
C ASP A 45 -11.94 -16.42 -10.67
N LYS A 46 -12.79 -17.29 -11.22
CA LYS A 46 -12.43 -18.68 -11.50
C LYS A 46 -11.58 -18.87 -12.76
N ALA A 47 -11.51 -17.85 -13.63
CA ALA A 47 -10.81 -17.89 -14.90
C ALA A 47 -9.31 -17.63 -14.71
N HIS A 48 -8.93 -16.80 -13.74
CA HIS A 48 -7.55 -16.49 -13.43
C HIS A 48 -6.97 -17.49 -12.43
N ARG A 49 -6.10 -18.38 -12.92
CA ARG A 49 -5.43 -19.39 -12.10
C ARG A 49 -3.91 -19.33 -12.25
N ASP A 50 -3.20 -19.71 -11.20
CA ASP A 50 -1.76 -19.89 -11.23
C ASP A 50 -1.37 -21.25 -11.84
N SER A 51 -0.06 -21.54 -11.91
CA SER A 51 0.47 -22.80 -12.43
C SER A 51 0.01 -24.03 -11.66
N GLU A 52 -0.38 -23.87 -10.39
CA GLU A 52 -0.88 -24.93 -9.52
C GLU A 52 -2.42 -25.03 -9.56
N ARG A 53 -3.06 -24.33 -10.51
CA ARG A 53 -4.53 -24.25 -10.69
C ARG A 53 -5.27 -23.60 -9.51
N ARG A 54 -4.58 -22.91 -8.61
CA ARG A 54 -5.22 -22.09 -7.55
C ARG A 54 -5.72 -20.79 -8.14
N ILE A 55 -6.70 -20.16 -7.49
CA ILE A 55 -7.17 -18.82 -7.90
C ILE A 55 -6.01 -17.84 -7.78
N ARG A 56 -5.66 -17.18 -8.88
CA ARG A 56 -4.66 -16.11 -8.91
C ARG A 56 -5.37 -14.78 -8.65
N PRO A 57 -5.07 -14.09 -7.53
CA PRO A 57 -5.62 -12.76 -7.30
C PRO A 57 -5.10 -11.78 -8.36
N LEU A 58 -6.00 -10.96 -8.88
CA LEU A 58 -5.69 -9.80 -9.70
C LEU A 58 -5.58 -8.57 -8.80
N VAL A 59 -4.70 -7.64 -9.18
CA VAL A 59 -4.33 -6.49 -8.35
C VAL A 59 -4.41 -5.20 -9.15
N GLY A 60 -5.02 -4.17 -8.56
CA GLY A 60 -5.06 -2.82 -9.10
C GLY A 60 -5.80 -2.74 -10.43
N PHE A 61 -5.13 -2.27 -11.47
CA PHE A 61 -5.76 -2.11 -12.79
C PHE A 61 -6.24 -3.43 -13.38
N GLU A 62 -5.48 -4.53 -13.21
CA GLU A 62 -5.92 -5.87 -13.62
C GLU A 62 -7.21 -6.28 -12.90
N ALA A 63 -7.35 -5.92 -11.62
CA ALA A 63 -8.54 -6.22 -10.84
C ALA A 63 -9.76 -5.43 -11.32
N ILE A 64 -9.56 -4.16 -11.66
CA ILE A 64 -10.62 -3.29 -12.19
C ILE A 64 -11.07 -3.79 -13.56
N ASP A 65 -10.12 -4.12 -14.45
CA ASP A 65 -10.43 -4.57 -15.79
C ASP A 65 -11.21 -5.89 -15.77
N ALA A 66 -10.80 -6.85 -14.93
CA ALA A 66 -11.52 -8.11 -14.78
C ALA A 66 -12.91 -7.94 -14.16
N TYR A 67 -13.10 -6.96 -13.27
CA TYR A 67 -14.41 -6.66 -12.72
C TYR A 67 -15.35 -6.00 -13.74
N LEU A 68 -14.84 -5.08 -14.55
CA LEU A 68 -15.64 -4.34 -15.53
C LEU A 68 -15.96 -5.15 -16.79
N HIS A 69 -15.05 -6.02 -17.22
CA HIS A 69 -15.14 -6.72 -18.51
C HIS A 69 -15.23 -8.25 -18.39
N GLY A 70 -15.21 -8.80 -17.18
CA GLY A 70 -15.33 -10.24 -16.95
C GLY A 70 -16.76 -10.75 -17.04
N ASP A 71 -16.92 -12.07 -16.92
CA ASP A 71 -18.20 -12.78 -17.06
C ASP A 71 -19.17 -12.61 -15.86
N GLY A 72 -18.95 -11.60 -15.01
CA GLY A 72 -19.79 -11.27 -13.85
C GLY A 72 -19.57 -12.09 -12.58
N ASP A 73 -18.84 -13.22 -12.64
CA ASP A 73 -18.60 -14.09 -11.46
C ASP A 73 -17.30 -13.74 -10.70
N CYS A 74 -17.03 -12.44 -10.59
CA CYS A 74 -15.86 -11.86 -9.95
C CYS A 74 -16.15 -11.41 -8.51
N ARG A 75 -15.21 -11.57 -7.59
CA ARG A 75 -15.24 -11.02 -6.23
C ARG A 75 -14.24 -9.87 -6.13
N LEU A 76 -14.75 -8.64 -6.05
CA LEU A 76 -13.98 -7.42 -5.92
C LEU A 76 -13.83 -7.03 -4.44
N LEU A 77 -12.61 -6.74 -4.00
CA LEU A 77 -12.29 -6.25 -2.66
C LEU A 77 -11.61 -4.90 -2.73
N GLN A 78 -12.07 -3.95 -1.92
CA GLN A 78 -11.57 -2.58 -1.82
C GLN A 78 -11.61 -2.09 -0.36
N SER A 79 -10.86 -1.02 -0.06
CA SER A 79 -10.86 -0.35 1.25
C SER A 79 -10.50 -1.24 2.44
N PHE A 80 -9.80 -2.36 2.21
CA PHE A 80 -9.47 -3.29 3.29
C PHE A 80 -8.37 -2.78 4.24
N LYS A 81 -7.59 -1.74 3.87
CA LYS A 81 -6.69 -1.02 4.80
C LYS A 81 -7.44 -0.48 6.02
N SER A 82 -8.69 -0.04 5.86
CA SER A 82 -9.52 0.48 6.96
C SER A 82 -9.83 -0.57 8.04
N TYR A 83 -9.59 -1.86 7.75
CA TYR A 83 -9.79 -2.95 8.70
C TYR A 83 -8.52 -3.35 9.45
N LEU A 84 -7.39 -2.66 9.27
CA LEU A 84 -6.15 -2.97 10.00
C LEU A 84 -6.34 -2.94 11.52
N THR A 85 -7.15 -2.03 12.03
CA THR A 85 -7.49 -1.93 13.45
C THR A 85 -8.63 -2.85 13.87
N SER A 86 -9.34 -3.46 12.92
CA SER A 86 -10.46 -4.35 13.22
C SER A 86 -9.98 -5.69 13.76
N ARG A 87 -10.29 -5.95 15.03
CA ARG A 87 -10.06 -7.27 15.66
C ARG A 87 -11.10 -8.31 15.25
N SER A 88 -12.30 -7.88 14.86
CA SER A 88 -13.36 -8.77 14.38
C SER A 88 -13.11 -9.26 12.96
N PHE A 89 -12.33 -8.52 12.16
CA PHE A 89 -11.97 -8.92 10.80
C PHE A 89 -10.54 -9.47 10.74
N ALA A 90 -10.42 -10.76 11.06
CA ALA A 90 -9.18 -11.51 10.90
C ALA A 90 -9.01 -12.05 9.47
N SER A 91 -10.08 -12.59 8.87
CA SER A 91 -10.03 -13.28 7.58
C SER A 91 -11.36 -13.28 6.85
N THR A 92 -11.33 -13.60 5.56
CA THR A 92 -12.51 -13.82 4.72
C THR A 92 -12.32 -15.03 3.80
N ALA A 93 -13.42 -15.72 3.47
CA ALA A 93 -13.42 -16.83 2.54
C ALA A 93 -13.81 -16.35 1.13
N ILE A 94 -12.92 -16.52 0.16
CA ILE A 94 -13.11 -16.12 -1.23
C ILE A 94 -12.94 -17.36 -2.10
N LEU A 95 -14.00 -17.74 -2.82
CA LEU A 95 -14.00 -18.89 -3.74
C LEU A 95 -13.45 -20.19 -3.12
N GLY A 96 -13.79 -20.44 -1.85
CA GLY A 96 -13.39 -21.64 -1.11
C GLY A 96 -12.00 -21.60 -0.49
N THR A 97 -11.27 -20.48 -0.61
CA THR A 97 -9.98 -20.26 0.07
C THR A 97 -10.11 -19.16 1.12
N THR A 98 -9.58 -19.39 2.32
CA THR A 98 -9.55 -18.38 3.39
C THR A 98 -8.31 -17.53 3.26
N TYR A 99 -8.50 -16.21 3.27
CA TYR A 99 -7.44 -15.21 3.26
C TYR A 99 -7.53 -14.36 4.52
N SER A 100 -6.44 -14.25 5.26
CA SER A 100 -6.29 -13.24 6.30
C SER A 100 -6.23 -11.84 5.69
N LEU A 101 -6.48 -10.79 6.49
CA LEU A 101 -6.27 -9.42 6.00
C LEU A 101 -4.82 -9.21 5.54
N GLU A 102 -3.88 -9.79 6.26
CA GLU A 102 -2.45 -9.73 6.00
C GLU A 102 -2.12 -10.37 4.64
N ASP A 103 -2.79 -11.46 4.28
CA ASP A 103 -2.65 -12.05 2.93
C ASP A 103 -3.14 -11.08 1.84
N LEU A 104 -4.28 -10.42 2.06
CA LEU A 104 -4.84 -9.45 1.12
C LEU A 104 -3.93 -8.23 0.96
N VAL A 105 -3.40 -7.69 2.06
CA VAL A 105 -2.43 -6.59 2.03
C VAL A 105 -1.13 -7.03 1.35
N ALA A 106 -0.66 -8.25 1.62
CA ALA A 106 0.54 -8.81 0.99
C ALA A 106 0.42 -8.91 -0.54
N MET A 107 -0.77 -9.12 -1.09
CA MET A 107 -0.99 -9.12 -2.54
C MET A 107 -0.72 -7.75 -3.16
N ILE A 108 -1.16 -6.66 -2.52
CA ILE A 108 -0.89 -5.28 -2.96
C ILE A 108 0.60 -4.97 -2.80
N VAL A 109 1.15 -5.18 -1.60
CA VAL A 109 2.56 -4.90 -1.29
C VAL A 109 3.49 -5.71 -2.20
N GLY A 110 3.15 -6.97 -2.47
CA GLY A 110 3.89 -7.82 -3.40
C GLY A 110 3.85 -7.29 -4.83
N ARG A 111 2.73 -6.68 -5.27
CA ARG A 111 2.66 -6.02 -6.59
C ARG A 111 3.56 -4.78 -6.66
N LEU A 112 3.58 -3.96 -5.61
CA LEU A 112 4.48 -2.80 -5.49
C LEU A 112 5.94 -3.24 -5.49
N ARG A 113 6.29 -4.25 -4.70
CA ARG A 113 7.62 -4.84 -4.64
C ARG A 113 8.09 -5.30 -6.01
N ARG A 114 7.30 -6.12 -6.70
CA ARG A 114 7.64 -6.60 -8.07
C ARG A 114 7.84 -5.45 -9.06
N ALA A 115 7.09 -4.36 -8.90
CA ALA A 115 7.25 -3.19 -9.75
C ALA A 115 8.58 -2.45 -9.46
N ALA A 116 8.97 -2.32 -8.19
CA ALA A 116 10.28 -1.77 -7.82
C ALA A 116 11.45 -2.67 -8.24
N GLU A 117 11.27 -3.99 -8.22
CA GLU A 117 12.26 -4.99 -8.64
C GLU A 117 12.40 -5.11 -10.17
N ALA A 118 11.58 -4.41 -10.97
CA ALA A 118 11.62 -4.49 -12.44
C ALA A 118 12.99 -4.08 -13.03
N GLY A 119 13.76 -3.25 -12.30
CA GLY A 119 15.15 -2.91 -12.61
C GLY A 119 16.19 -3.99 -12.26
N GLY A 120 15.77 -5.20 -11.88
CA GLY A 120 16.63 -6.35 -11.61
C GLY A 120 17.27 -6.39 -10.22
N THR A 121 17.02 -5.40 -9.37
CA THR A 121 17.51 -5.39 -7.98
C THR A 121 16.42 -5.88 -7.04
N LYS A 122 16.72 -6.90 -6.24
CA LYS A 122 15.82 -7.42 -5.22
C LYS A 122 15.57 -6.38 -4.11
N VAL A 123 14.33 -6.30 -3.66
CA VAL A 123 13.91 -5.42 -2.56
C VAL A 123 13.81 -6.24 -1.28
N GLU A 124 14.73 -5.98 -0.35
CA GLU A 124 14.76 -6.65 0.97
C GLU A 124 14.31 -5.73 2.11
N ARG A 125 14.56 -4.43 1.94
CA ARG A 125 14.22 -3.38 2.91
C ARG A 125 13.40 -2.28 2.26
N VAL A 126 12.38 -1.80 2.96
CA VAL A 126 11.55 -0.67 2.53
C VAL A 126 11.31 0.33 3.67
N VAL A 127 11.13 1.59 3.31
CA VAL A 127 10.49 2.60 4.16
C VAL A 127 9.02 2.66 3.77
N ALA A 128 8.10 2.45 4.70
CA ALA A 128 6.67 2.42 4.43
C ALA A 128 5.94 3.52 5.20
N GLY A 129 5.01 4.21 4.53
CA GLY A 129 4.12 5.17 5.19
C GLY A 129 3.11 4.49 6.11
N ARG A 130 2.82 5.11 7.25
CA ARG A 130 1.65 4.82 8.08
C ARG A 130 1.01 6.10 8.61
N PRO A 131 -0.29 6.11 8.93
CA PRO A 131 -0.90 7.27 9.57
C PRO A 131 -0.31 7.47 10.97
N VAL A 132 -0.37 8.71 11.46
CA VAL A 132 0.07 9.04 12.83
C VAL A 132 -0.74 8.22 13.84
N ARG A 133 -2.04 8.15 13.63
CA ARG A 133 -3.00 7.32 14.34
C ARG A 133 -3.84 6.56 13.34
N PHE A 134 -4.03 5.27 13.54
CA PHE A 134 -5.01 4.53 12.76
C PHE A 134 -6.43 4.87 13.27
N VAL A 135 -7.42 4.74 12.37
CA VAL A 135 -8.83 4.95 12.73
C VAL A 135 -9.30 3.81 13.63
N ALA A 136 -9.29 4.05 14.95
CA ALA A 136 -9.75 3.10 15.97
C ALA A 136 -10.07 3.76 17.31
N GLU A 137 -10.92 3.09 18.09
CA GLU A 137 -11.07 3.34 19.52
C GLU A 137 -10.02 2.53 20.28
N GLY A 138 -9.13 3.19 21.05
CA GLY A 138 -8.11 2.49 21.85
C GLY A 138 -6.69 3.06 21.75
N GLY A 139 -6.47 4.08 20.93
CA GLY A 139 -5.21 4.84 20.88
C GLY A 139 -3.99 3.96 20.55
N ARG A 140 -2.92 4.07 21.34
CA ARG A 140 -1.62 3.44 21.04
C ARG A 140 -1.69 1.91 20.87
N GLN A 141 -2.54 1.22 21.63
CA GLN A 141 -2.65 -0.24 21.53
C GLN A 141 -3.18 -0.68 20.16
N GLU A 142 -4.11 0.09 19.58
CA GLU A 142 -4.64 -0.18 18.25
C GLU A 142 -3.66 0.21 17.15
N ASP A 143 -2.86 1.26 17.36
CA ASP A 143 -1.75 1.60 16.46
C ASP A 143 -0.70 0.49 16.41
N ASP A 144 -0.29 -0.03 17.57
CA ASP A 144 0.70 -1.10 17.66
C ASP A 144 0.15 -2.40 17.02
N TYR A 145 -1.15 -2.70 17.24
CA TYR A 145 -1.82 -3.84 16.61
C TYR A 145 -1.86 -3.70 15.08
N ALA A 146 -2.36 -2.58 14.55
CA ALA A 146 -2.43 -2.32 13.11
C ALA A 146 -1.04 -2.34 12.45
N THR A 147 -0.03 -1.77 13.13
CA THR A 147 1.37 -1.81 12.68
C THR A 147 1.89 -3.25 12.63
N GLY A 148 1.58 -4.07 13.64
CA GLY A 148 1.94 -5.49 13.66
C GLY A 148 1.38 -6.27 12.46
N ARG A 149 0.11 -6.03 12.11
CA ARG A 149 -0.51 -6.64 10.91
C ARG A 149 0.15 -6.19 9.61
N LEU A 150 0.55 -4.93 9.51
CA LEU A 150 1.32 -4.43 8.36
C LEU A 150 2.68 -5.13 8.28
N ILE A 151 3.40 -5.29 9.38
CA ILE A 151 4.68 -6.03 9.41
C ILE A 151 4.49 -7.45 8.87
N GLU A 152 3.46 -8.17 9.35
CA GLU A 152 3.15 -9.51 8.87
C GLU A 152 2.83 -9.52 7.36
N ALA A 153 2.02 -8.59 6.89
CA ALA A 153 1.69 -8.48 5.47
C ALA A 153 2.92 -8.21 4.59
N PHE A 154 3.83 -7.33 5.03
CA PHE A 154 5.08 -7.05 4.32
C PHE A 154 6.00 -8.28 4.30
N ALA A 155 6.08 -9.03 5.41
CA ALA A 155 6.81 -10.29 5.48
C ALA A 155 6.23 -11.34 4.51
N LYS A 156 4.89 -11.46 4.44
CA LYS A 156 4.19 -12.33 3.47
C LYS A 156 4.41 -11.91 2.01
N ALA A 157 4.62 -10.62 1.75
CA ALA A 157 5.06 -10.11 0.44
C ALA A 157 6.57 -10.36 0.15
N GLY A 158 7.28 -10.98 1.11
CA GLY A 158 8.69 -11.32 1.04
C GLY A 158 9.64 -10.14 1.25
N ILE A 159 9.17 -9.08 1.92
CA ILE A 159 10.00 -7.96 2.39
C ILE A 159 10.43 -8.28 3.82
N THR A 160 11.72 -8.39 4.05
CA THR A 160 12.28 -8.86 5.33
C THR A 160 12.49 -7.75 6.35
N GLU A 161 12.63 -6.50 5.89
CA GLU A 161 12.83 -5.35 6.76
C GLU A 161 11.92 -4.18 6.34
N VAL A 162 11.10 -3.69 7.28
CA VAL A 162 10.24 -2.53 7.08
C VAL A 162 10.51 -1.50 8.16
N VAL A 163 10.76 -0.26 7.74
CA VAL A 163 10.81 0.91 8.62
C VAL A 163 9.58 1.74 8.34
N PHE A 164 8.73 1.95 9.35
CA PHE A 164 7.58 2.82 9.20
C PHE A 164 7.93 4.27 9.46
N GLU A 165 7.44 5.14 8.60
CA GLU A 165 7.47 6.59 8.78
C GLU A 165 6.04 7.15 8.77
N PHE A 166 5.83 8.27 9.46
CA PHE A 166 4.53 8.92 9.43
C PHE A 166 4.25 9.52 8.05
N GLU A 167 3.08 9.19 7.49
CA GLU A 167 2.58 9.72 6.21
C GLU A 167 2.76 11.26 6.09
N PRO A 168 2.39 12.10 7.09
CA PRO A 168 2.58 13.55 6.96
C PRO A 168 4.05 13.99 6.96
N ILE A 169 4.97 13.21 7.55
CA ILE A 169 6.40 13.54 7.56
C ILE A 169 7.01 13.38 6.17
N ALA A 170 6.55 12.41 5.37
CA ALA A 170 7.01 12.26 4.00
C ALA A 170 6.71 13.50 3.14
N ALA A 171 5.48 14.03 3.24
CA ALA A 171 5.10 15.27 2.55
C ALA A 171 5.83 16.49 3.11
N ALA A 172 5.96 16.57 4.45
CA ALA A 172 6.63 17.67 5.12
C ALA A 172 8.13 17.74 4.77
N TYR A 173 8.83 16.61 4.71
CA TYR A 173 10.25 16.52 4.36
C TYR A 173 10.53 17.06 2.94
N TYR A 174 9.66 16.70 1.98
CA TYR A 174 9.77 17.25 0.63
C TYR A 174 9.61 18.77 0.62
N TYR A 175 8.61 19.29 1.35
CA TYR A 175 8.39 20.73 1.45
C TYR A 175 9.54 21.45 2.18
N GLU A 176 10.04 20.87 3.27
CA GLU A 176 11.16 21.39 4.06
C GLU A 176 12.41 21.60 3.21
N SER A 177 12.69 20.71 2.25
CA SER A 177 13.83 20.85 1.33
C SER A 177 13.81 22.13 0.47
N THR A 178 12.66 22.80 0.39
CA THR A 178 12.48 24.06 -0.36
C THR A 178 12.52 25.30 0.54
N LEU A 179 12.60 25.13 1.86
CA LEU A 179 12.54 26.21 2.83
C LEU A 179 13.90 26.89 3.01
N SER A 180 13.85 28.18 3.31
CA SER A 180 15.01 29.02 3.66
C SER A 180 14.93 29.59 5.07
N ARG A 181 13.88 29.26 5.82
CA ARG A 181 13.61 29.66 7.22
C ARG A 181 12.60 28.72 7.86
N ASP A 182 12.59 28.67 9.19
CA ASP A 182 11.59 27.96 9.96
C ASP A 182 10.15 28.37 9.60
N GLN A 183 9.24 27.39 9.51
CA GLN A 183 7.81 27.61 9.32
C GLN A 183 6.97 26.59 10.11
N THR A 184 5.80 27.02 10.56
CA THR A 184 4.76 26.11 11.07
C THR A 184 3.79 25.83 9.93
N VAL A 185 3.64 24.56 9.56
CA VAL A 185 2.85 24.10 8.41
C VAL A 185 1.75 23.15 8.89
N LEU A 186 0.55 23.32 8.33
CA LEU A 186 -0.52 22.33 8.44
C LEU A 186 -0.47 21.42 7.22
N VAL A 187 -0.13 20.16 7.44
CA VAL A 187 -0.30 19.09 6.45
C VAL A 187 -1.73 18.58 6.54
N ALA A 188 -2.47 18.63 5.43
CA ALA A 188 -3.80 18.08 5.30
C ALA A 188 -3.78 17.00 4.20
N ASP A 189 -3.93 15.75 4.59
CA ASP A 189 -4.02 14.60 3.69
C ASP A 189 -5.48 14.22 3.49
N PHE A 190 -5.92 14.25 2.24
CA PHE A 190 -7.28 13.89 1.83
C PHE A 190 -7.24 12.57 1.07
N GLY A 191 -7.27 11.47 1.81
CA GLY A 191 -7.35 10.12 1.28
C GLY A 191 -8.77 9.77 0.81
N GLY A 192 -8.90 8.67 0.06
CA GLY A 192 -10.21 8.20 -0.41
C GLY A 192 -11.10 7.54 0.66
N GLY A 193 -10.64 7.51 1.92
CA GLY A 193 -11.42 6.99 3.06
C GLY A 193 -11.09 7.64 4.41
N THR A 194 -10.08 8.51 4.48
CA THR A 194 -9.67 9.23 5.70
C THR A 194 -9.24 10.65 5.34
N SER A 195 -9.36 11.57 6.29
CA SER A 195 -8.77 12.91 6.20
C SER A 195 -7.92 13.14 7.44
N ASP A 196 -6.61 13.27 7.25
CA ASP A 196 -5.62 13.32 8.30
C ASP A 196 -4.97 14.71 8.34
N PHE A 197 -4.89 15.32 9.52
CA PHE A 197 -4.38 16.67 9.71
C PHE A 197 -3.22 16.66 10.71
N CYS A 198 -2.11 17.32 10.36
CA CYS A 198 -0.93 17.39 11.22
C CYS A 198 -0.33 18.80 11.20
N LEU A 199 -0.11 19.39 12.37
CA LEU A 199 0.61 20.66 12.50
C LEU A 199 2.07 20.37 12.83
N ILE A 200 3.00 20.83 11.99
CA ILE A 200 4.42 20.52 12.07
C ILE A 200 5.22 21.82 12.02
N ARG A 201 6.30 21.89 12.81
CA ARG A 201 7.32 22.93 12.66
C ARG A 201 8.48 22.36 11.86
N LEU A 202 8.83 23.04 10.77
CA LEU A 202 9.91 22.71 9.83
C LEU A 202 10.96 23.82 9.90
N GLY A 203 12.24 23.49 9.71
CA GLY A 203 13.34 24.47 9.82
C GLY A 203 14.71 23.86 9.99
#